data_AF-W9VVN9-F1
#
_entry.id   AF-W9VVN9-F1
#
_cell.length_a   1.000
_cell.length_b   1.000
_cell.length_c   1.000
_cell.angle_alpha   90.00
_cell.angle_beta   90.00
_cell.angle_gamma   90.00
#
_symmetry.space_group_name_H-M   'P 1'
#
loop_
_entity.id
_entity.type
_entity.pdbx_description
1 polymer ?
#
loop_
_entity_poly.entity_id
_entity_poly.type
_entity_poly.pdbx_seq_one_letter_code
_entity_poly.pdbx_strand_id
1 'polypeptide(L)'
;MSDDHSVLATHTADPSTTSQPLSTPPTSYTYYHAGPLFTIAELHTNALLAQAIQSASSGKFIPILPQDLEQRDLSAHAIRDEDLRALLSCDLALFTYDGTELDAGTVVEYMVAKMADVPSVILRTDFRGAGDQGQTGTETGDAWNLMSSNWPRTVTLSVNSMVGYKSSLQRAMGVANQGRALGEAEQKRTIGESMIAEVAQKVVDGFERVVKEKPRLPKELRRSVYQWLALMPGFKNEDGGGDGLSVEAFAKLSDDKATKGLL
;
A
#
# COMPACT_ATOMS: atom_id res chain seq x y z
N MET A 1 -29.43 33.23 0.16
CA MET A 1 -29.47 31.91 -0.51
C MET A 1 -28.06 31.67 -0.99
N SER A 2 -27.36 30.78 -0.30
CA SER A 2 -25.90 30.61 -0.28
C SER A 2 -25.40 29.77 -1.45
N ASP A 3 -24.21 30.15 -1.95
CA ASP A 3 -23.44 29.52 -3.03
C ASP A 3 -22.92 28.10 -2.66
N ASP A 4 -23.81 27.10 -2.60
CA ASP A 4 -23.42 25.69 -2.41
C ASP A 4 -22.95 25.00 -3.71
N HIS A 5 -22.89 25.71 -4.83
CA HIS A 5 -22.54 25.13 -6.14
C HIS A 5 -21.04 24.95 -6.38
N SER A 6 -20.15 25.44 -5.51
CA SER A 6 -18.70 25.40 -5.73
C SER A 6 -18.01 24.09 -5.33
N VAL A 7 -18.53 23.36 -4.35
CA VAL A 7 -17.82 22.19 -3.78
C VAL A 7 -17.97 20.93 -4.65
N LEU A 8 -19.09 20.83 -5.40
CA LEU A 8 -19.43 19.66 -6.21
C LEU A 8 -18.85 19.69 -7.64
N ALA A 9 -18.28 20.81 -8.09
CA ALA A 9 -17.73 20.95 -9.44
C ALA A 9 -16.41 20.17 -9.66
N THR A 10 -15.79 19.63 -8.60
CA THR A 10 -14.46 19.00 -8.64
C THR A 10 -14.46 17.51 -9.02
N HIS A 11 -15.61 16.92 -9.34
CA HIS A 11 -15.69 15.49 -9.66
C HIS A 11 -15.48 15.12 -11.13
N THR A 12 -15.31 16.10 -12.03
CA THR A 12 -14.88 15.85 -13.42
C THR A 12 -13.79 16.84 -13.79
N ALA A 13 -12.75 16.34 -14.45
CA ALA A 13 -11.51 17.03 -14.72
C ALA A 13 -11.70 18.49 -15.19
N ASP A 14 -11.10 19.43 -14.47
CA ASP A 14 -10.57 20.62 -15.13
C ASP A 14 -9.11 20.32 -15.53
N PRO A 15 -8.82 20.08 -16.82
CA PRO A 15 -7.46 19.90 -17.30
C PRO A 15 -6.58 21.15 -17.13
N SER A 16 -7.15 22.29 -16.72
CA SER A 16 -6.44 23.56 -16.53
C SER A 16 -5.79 23.75 -15.16
N THR A 17 -6.07 22.91 -14.15
CA THR A 17 -5.23 22.86 -12.93
C THR A 17 -3.93 22.14 -13.22
N THR A 18 -3.06 22.89 -13.89
CA THR A 18 -1.65 22.57 -14.08
C THR A 18 -1.01 22.59 -12.70
N SER A 19 -1.03 21.45 -12.01
CA SER A 19 -0.13 21.22 -10.88
C SER A 19 1.28 21.40 -11.42
N GLN A 20 1.89 22.54 -11.11
CA GLN A 20 3.30 22.79 -11.40
C GLN A 20 4.09 21.59 -10.87
N PRO A 21 4.94 20.95 -11.68
CA PRO A 21 5.76 19.85 -11.20
C PRO A 21 6.57 20.33 -9.99
N LEU A 22 6.65 19.50 -8.95
CA LEU A 22 7.44 19.81 -7.76
C LEU A 22 8.85 20.22 -8.20
N SER A 23 9.35 21.33 -7.65
CA SER A 23 10.69 21.84 -7.99
C SER A 23 11.78 20.81 -7.67
N THR A 24 11.52 19.89 -6.73
CA THR A 24 12.35 18.74 -6.38
C THR A 24 11.45 17.59 -5.92
N PRO A 25 11.25 16.53 -6.71
CA PRO A 25 10.49 15.37 -6.26
C PRO A 25 11.23 14.64 -5.13
N PRO A 26 10.51 13.96 -4.21
CA PRO A 26 11.14 13.15 -3.17
C PRO A 26 12.06 12.09 -3.76
N THR A 27 13.23 11.89 -3.14
CA THR A 27 14.19 10.87 -3.54
C THR A 27 13.82 9.47 -3.04
N SER A 28 13.01 9.40 -1.99
CA SER A 28 12.48 8.17 -1.42
C SER A 28 11.08 8.38 -0.84
N TYR A 29 10.38 7.28 -0.63
CA TYR A 29 9.04 7.22 -0.06
C TYR A 29 8.95 6.09 0.96
N THR A 30 8.27 6.33 2.07
CA THR A 30 7.88 5.27 3.00
C THR A 30 6.58 4.61 2.56
N TYR A 31 6.43 3.30 2.76
CA TYR A 31 5.16 2.63 2.54
C TYR A 31 4.77 1.72 3.69
N TYR A 32 3.50 1.76 4.07
CA TYR A 32 2.93 0.83 5.03
C TYR A 32 2.64 -0.51 4.36
N HIS A 33 3.08 -1.62 4.94
CA HIS A 33 2.87 -2.95 4.38
C HIS A 33 1.78 -3.69 5.18
N ALA A 34 0.55 -3.50 4.75
CA ALA A 34 -0.63 -4.16 5.30
C ALA A 34 -0.79 -5.58 4.73
N GLY A 35 -1.13 -6.51 5.60
CA GLY A 35 -1.41 -7.90 5.25
C GLY A 35 -1.56 -8.76 6.50
N PRO A 36 -1.98 -10.02 6.35
CA PRO A 36 -1.93 -10.97 7.45
C PRO A 36 -0.51 -11.10 8.01
N LEU A 37 -0.38 -11.32 9.32
CA LEU A 37 0.91 -11.38 10.02
C LEU A 37 0.87 -12.28 11.27
N PHE A 38 0.06 -13.34 11.22
CA PHE A 38 -0.19 -14.25 12.32
C PHE A 38 0.47 -15.62 12.13
N THR A 39 0.78 -16.00 10.89
CA THR A 39 1.44 -17.28 10.59
C THR A 39 2.90 -17.10 10.18
N ILE A 40 3.70 -18.16 10.29
CA ILE A 40 5.08 -18.16 9.81
C ILE A 40 5.18 -17.83 8.32
N ALA A 41 4.22 -18.31 7.51
CA ALA A 41 4.21 -18.03 6.08
C ALA A 41 4.00 -16.53 5.81
N GLU A 42 3.09 -15.91 6.55
CA GLU A 42 2.75 -14.49 6.45
C GLU A 42 3.92 -13.61 6.91
N LEU A 43 4.39 -13.79 8.16
CA LEU A 43 5.49 -13.00 8.71
C LEU A 43 6.76 -13.10 7.86
N HIS A 44 7.10 -14.31 7.41
CA HIS A 44 8.26 -14.56 6.58
C HIS A 44 8.12 -13.90 5.19
N THR A 45 6.94 -14.00 4.58
CA THR A 45 6.67 -13.39 3.28
C THR A 45 6.71 -11.86 3.37
N ASN A 46 6.08 -11.27 4.39
CA ASN A 46 6.07 -9.82 4.58
C ASN A 46 7.49 -9.26 4.72
N ALA A 47 8.32 -9.89 5.56
CA ALA A 47 9.70 -9.49 5.78
C ALA A 47 10.56 -9.62 4.52
N LEU A 48 10.53 -10.77 3.84
CA LEU A 48 11.34 -11.00 2.64
C LEU A 48 10.91 -10.12 1.47
N LEU A 49 9.59 -9.94 1.28
CA LEU A 49 9.07 -9.09 0.23
C LEU A 49 9.44 -7.63 0.47
N ALA A 50 9.36 -7.15 1.72
CA ALA A 50 9.78 -5.79 2.08
C ALA A 50 11.26 -5.54 1.75
N GLN A 51 12.16 -6.46 2.14
CA GLN A 51 13.58 -6.38 1.83
C GLN A 51 13.84 -6.40 0.32
N ALA A 52 13.11 -7.25 -0.42
CA ALA A 52 13.25 -7.37 -1.86
C ALA A 52 12.76 -6.11 -2.59
N ILE A 53 11.65 -5.49 -2.16
CA ILE A 53 11.13 -4.22 -2.71
C ILE A 53 12.14 -3.10 -2.49
N GLN A 54 12.67 -2.97 -1.27
CA GLN A 54 13.66 -1.95 -0.95
C GLN A 54 14.92 -2.13 -1.79
N SER A 55 15.39 -3.38 -1.94
CA SER A 55 16.57 -3.70 -2.76
C SER A 55 16.32 -3.42 -4.24
N ALA A 56 15.21 -3.89 -4.80
CA ALA A 56 14.86 -3.71 -6.21
C ALA A 56 14.65 -2.23 -6.58
N SER A 57 14.16 -1.43 -5.65
CA SER A 57 13.98 0.01 -5.82
C SER A 57 15.23 0.85 -5.51
N SER A 58 16.37 0.22 -5.20
CA SER A 58 17.59 0.92 -4.77
C SER A 58 17.35 1.87 -3.58
N GLY A 59 16.51 1.46 -2.63
CA GLY A 59 16.17 2.24 -1.44
C GLY A 59 15.12 3.34 -1.66
N LYS A 60 14.54 3.47 -2.86
CA LYS A 60 13.50 4.46 -3.13
C LYS A 60 12.20 4.17 -2.36
N PHE A 61 11.82 2.90 -2.20
CA PHE A 61 10.65 2.52 -1.42
C PHE A 61 11.07 1.84 -0.12
N ILE A 62 10.75 2.48 1.00
CA ILE A 62 11.19 2.09 2.34
C ILE A 62 10.00 1.48 3.10
N PRO A 63 10.07 0.19 3.49
CA PRO A 63 8.96 -0.47 4.18
C PRO A 63 8.80 0.01 5.62
N ILE A 64 7.55 0.12 6.05
CA ILE A 64 7.13 0.14 7.44
C ILE A 64 6.22 -1.07 7.65
N LEU A 65 6.69 -2.04 8.43
CA LEU A 65 6.02 -3.30 8.71
C LEU A 65 5.31 -3.23 10.07
N PRO A 66 4.00 -3.52 10.17
CA PRO A 66 3.27 -3.49 11.44
C PRO A 66 3.89 -4.39 12.51
N GLN A 67 4.37 -5.57 12.11
CA GLN A 67 5.00 -6.53 13.01
C GLN A 67 6.36 -6.09 13.57
N ASP A 68 6.96 -5.04 13.02
CA ASP A 68 8.26 -4.49 13.49
C ASP A 68 8.07 -3.28 14.41
N LEU A 69 6.85 -2.75 14.56
CA LEU A 69 6.57 -1.59 15.40
C LEU A 69 6.72 -1.95 16.89
N GLU A 70 7.35 -1.07 17.66
CA GLU A 70 7.55 -1.26 19.10
C GLU A 70 6.20 -1.16 19.84
N GLN A 71 5.63 -2.29 20.24
CA GLN A 71 4.41 -2.29 21.03
C GLN A 71 4.72 -2.15 22.53
N ARG A 72 4.58 -0.92 23.05
CA ARG A 72 4.73 -0.64 24.49
C ARG A 72 3.51 -1.06 25.32
N ASP A 73 2.34 -1.10 24.69
CA ASP A 73 1.07 -1.60 25.24
C ASP A 73 0.48 -2.62 24.24
N LEU A 74 0.13 -3.81 24.76
CA LEU A 74 -0.44 -4.92 23.98
C LEU A 74 -1.97 -4.90 23.95
N SER A 75 -2.60 -3.83 24.44
CA SER A 75 -4.05 -3.66 24.34
C SER A 75 -4.47 -3.48 22.87
N ALA A 76 -5.60 -4.08 22.48
CA ALA A 76 -6.10 -3.98 21.11
C ALA A 76 -6.29 -2.53 20.63
N HIS A 77 -6.61 -1.62 21.55
CA HIS A 77 -6.72 -0.18 21.25
C HIS A 77 -5.34 0.41 20.93
N ALA A 78 -4.32 0.15 21.76
CA ALA A 78 -2.98 0.67 21.52
C ALA A 78 -2.37 0.13 20.22
N ILE A 79 -2.53 -1.16 19.94
CA ILE A 79 -2.06 -1.78 18.69
C ILE A 79 -2.71 -1.11 17.48
N ARG A 80 -4.06 -1.00 17.47
CA ARG A 80 -4.81 -0.32 16.41
C ARG A 80 -4.34 1.13 16.23
N ASP A 81 -4.15 1.86 17.33
CA ASP A 81 -3.75 3.26 17.27
C ASP A 81 -2.35 3.43 16.67
N GLU A 82 -1.42 2.54 17.00
CA GLU A 82 -0.08 2.51 16.42
C GLU A 82 -0.13 2.19 14.93
N ASP A 83 -0.89 1.17 14.53
CA ASP A 83 -1.04 0.77 13.13
C ASP A 83 -1.66 1.88 12.27
N LEU A 84 -2.73 2.52 12.74
CA LEU A 84 -3.36 3.62 12.00
C LEU A 84 -2.45 4.86 11.92
N ARG A 85 -1.70 5.17 12.98
CA ARG A 85 -0.72 6.27 12.93
C ARG A 85 0.41 5.96 11.96
N ALA A 86 0.94 4.74 11.97
CA ALA A 86 1.99 4.29 11.05
C ALA A 86 1.51 4.33 9.60
N LEU A 87 0.32 3.79 9.31
CA LEU A 87 -0.30 3.83 8.00
C LEU A 87 -0.43 5.26 7.46
N LEU A 88 -1.02 6.16 8.25
CA LEU A 88 -1.27 7.52 7.81
C LEU A 88 0.03 8.33 7.67
N SER A 89 1.05 8.02 8.47
CA SER A 89 2.37 8.65 8.40
C SER A 89 3.18 8.23 7.18
N CYS A 90 2.91 7.05 6.59
CA CYS A 90 3.59 6.58 5.39
C CYS A 90 3.17 7.36 4.13
N ASP A 91 4.06 7.46 3.14
CA ASP A 91 3.78 8.17 1.89
C ASP A 91 2.82 7.40 0.96
N LEU A 92 2.87 6.06 1.00
CA LEU A 92 2.00 5.14 0.27
C LEU A 92 1.70 3.89 1.11
N ALA A 93 0.91 2.96 0.58
CA ALA A 93 0.62 1.69 1.23
C ALA A 93 0.55 0.52 0.24
N LEU A 94 0.96 -0.65 0.71
CA LEU A 94 0.80 -1.96 0.05
C LEU A 94 -0.17 -2.79 0.87
N PHE A 95 -1.18 -3.37 0.21
CA PHE A 95 -2.18 -4.24 0.84
C PHE A 95 -2.13 -5.63 0.21
N THR A 96 -1.82 -6.65 1.01
CA THR A 96 -1.80 -8.04 0.55
C THR A 96 -3.20 -8.65 0.66
N TYR A 97 -3.83 -8.85 -0.49
CA TYR A 97 -5.19 -9.39 -0.65
C TYR A 97 -5.15 -10.86 -1.07
N ASP A 98 -4.43 -11.68 -0.31
CA ASP A 98 -4.35 -13.13 -0.54
C ASP A 98 -5.43 -13.91 0.21
N GLY A 99 -5.81 -15.06 -0.34
CA GLY A 99 -6.80 -15.96 0.25
C GLY A 99 -8.21 -15.82 -0.34
N THR A 100 -9.10 -16.70 0.13
CA THR A 100 -10.52 -16.70 -0.27
C THR A 100 -11.29 -15.59 0.44
N GLU A 101 -11.06 -15.43 1.74
CA GLU A 101 -11.54 -14.31 2.52
C GLU A 101 -10.37 -13.37 2.78
N LEU A 102 -10.61 -12.07 2.63
CA LEU A 102 -9.61 -11.07 2.93
C LEU A 102 -9.42 -10.96 4.44
N ASP A 103 -8.20 -10.69 4.88
CA ASP A 103 -7.96 -10.29 6.25
C ASP A 103 -8.69 -8.97 6.55
N ALA A 104 -9.57 -9.01 7.56
CA ALA A 104 -10.44 -7.89 7.88
C ALA A 104 -9.64 -6.67 8.37
N GLY A 105 -8.52 -6.88 9.07
CA GLY A 105 -7.62 -5.80 9.50
C GLY A 105 -7.06 -5.05 8.30
N THR A 106 -6.50 -5.77 7.34
CA THR A 106 -5.97 -5.26 6.08
C THR A 106 -7.03 -4.49 5.28
N VAL A 107 -8.29 -4.96 5.26
CA VAL A 107 -9.39 -4.25 4.60
C VAL A 107 -9.72 -2.93 5.32
N VAL A 108 -9.77 -2.92 6.65
CA VAL A 108 -10.00 -1.68 7.43
C VAL A 108 -8.88 -0.68 7.19
N GLU A 109 -7.62 -1.12 7.22
CA GLU A 109 -6.46 -0.28 6.92
C GLU A 109 -6.53 0.29 5.50
N TYR A 110 -6.88 -0.53 4.51
CA TYR A 110 -7.07 -0.06 3.13
C TYR A 110 -8.13 1.04 3.06
N MET A 111 -9.26 0.85 3.75
CA MET A 111 -10.32 1.85 3.75
C MET A 111 -9.89 3.15 4.43
N VAL A 112 -9.17 3.09 5.55
CA VAL A 112 -8.60 4.29 6.20
C VAL A 112 -7.62 4.99 5.27
N ALA A 113 -6.77 4.24 4.55
CA ALA A 113 -5.86 4.79 3.56
C ALA A 113 -6.61 5.53 2.44
N LYS A 114 -7.74 4.98 1.96
CA LYS A 114 -8.60 5.64 0.96
C LYS A 114 -9.27 6.90 1.50
N MET A 115 -9.74 6.88 2.75
CA MET A 115 -10.31 8.08 3.40
C MET A 115 -9.29 9.21 3.56
N ALA A 116 -8.00 8.87 3.64
CA ALA A 116 -6.88 9.80 3.71
C ALA A 116 -6.24 10.12 2.35
N ASP A 117 -6.81 9.64 1.24
CA ASP A 117 -6.28 9.79 -0.12
C ASP A 117 -4.83 9.28 -0.29
N VAL A 118 -4.43 8.26 0.48
CA VAL A 118 -3.10 7.65 0.40
C VAL A 118 -2.98 6.84 -0.90
N PRO A 119 -1.94 7.03 -1.72
CA PRO A 119 -1.65 6.17 -2.87
C PRO A 119 -1.46 4.71 -2.43
N SER A 120 -2.08 3.77 -3.11
CA SER A 120 -2.09 2.37 -2.69
C SER A 120 -1.77 1.38 -3.80
N VAL A 121 -1.10 0.30 -3.44
CA VAL A 121 -0.99 -0.89 -4.28
C VAL A 121 -1.72 -2.03 -3.57
N ILE A 122 -2.58 -2.74 -4.29
CA ILE A 122 -3.12 -4.01 -3.84
C ILE A 122 -2.32 -5.10 -4.52
N LEU A 123 -1.75 -6.02 -3.73
CA LEU A 123 -1.06 -7.21 -4.22
C LEU A 123 -1.91 -8.43 -3.91
N ARG A 124 -2.22 -9.21 -4.94
CA ARG A 124 -2.78 -10.55 -4.80
C ARG A 124 -1.90 -11.55 -5.53
N THR A 125 -1.39 -12.52 -4.79
CA THR A 125 -0.58 -13.63 -5.28
C THR A 125 -1.37 -14.94 -5.43
N ASP A 126 -2.58 -14.98 -4.86
CA ASP A 126 -3.55 -16.07 -5.00
C ASP A 126 -4.32 -15.98 -6.34
N PHE A 127 -4.07 -16.95 -7.23
CA PHE A 127 -4.69 -17.00 -8.55
C PHE A 127 -6.15 -17.48 -8.53
N ARG A 128 -6.63 -17.98 -7.39
CA ARG A 128 -8.00 -18.46 -7.27
C ARG A 128 -8.97 -17.28 -7.29
N GLY A 129 -10.10 -17.46 -7.97
CA GLY A 129 -11.22 -16.54 -7.86
C GLY A 129 -11.81 -16.57 -6.45
N ALA A 130 -12.23 -15.41 -5.97
CA ALA A 130 -12.94 -15.22 -4.71
C ALA A 130 -13.81 -13.96 -4.81
N GLY A 131 -14.59 -13.67 -3.78
CA GLY A 131 -15.51 -12.54 -3.76
C GLY A 131 -16.78 -12.75 -4.60
N ASP A 132 -17.43 -11.63 -4.90
CA ASP A 132 -18.74 -11.53 -5.55
C ASP A 132 -18.67 -10.92 -6.97
N GLN A 133 -17.46 -10.65 -7.45
CA GLN A 133 -17.21 -10.10 -8.78
C GLN A 133 -16.97 -11.26 -9.76
N GLY A 134 -18.02 -11.62 -10.50
CA GLY A 134 -17.92 -12.61 -11.57
C GLY A 134 -17.27 -12.04 -12.85
N GLN A 135 -17.37 -12.79 -13.94
CA GLN A 135 -17.10 -12.24 -15.27
C GLN A 135 -18.31 -11.42 -15.75
N THR A 136 -18.06 -10.16 -16.14
CA THR A 136 -19.06 -9.27 -16.74
C THR A 136 -18.63 -8.93 -18.15
N GLY A 137 -19.19 -9.64 -19.13
CA GLY A 137 -18.78 -9.50 -20.54
C GLY A 137 -17.34 -10.01 -20.74
N THR A 138 -16.45 -9.13 -21.23
CA THR A 138 -15.02 -9.45 -21.44
C THR A 138 -14.14 -9.11 -20.23
N GLU A 139 -14.69 -8.43 -19.23
CA GLU A 139 -13.96 -8.04 -18.04
C GLU A 139 -14.11 -9.13 -16.97
N THR A 140 -12.97 -9.51 -16.38
CA THR A 140 -12.96 -10.36 -15.19
C THR A 140 -12.80 -9.43 -14.01
N GLY A 141 -13.80 -9.39 -13.13
CA GLY A 141 -13.73 -8.59 -11.91
C GLY A 141 -12.60 -9.02 -10.98
N ASP A 142 -12.33 -8.20 -9.97
CA ASP A 142 -11.28 -8.54 -9.00
C ASP A 142 -11.68 -9.77 -8.17
N ALA A 143 -10.70 -10.57 -7.76
CA ALA A 143 -10.93 -11.82 -7.02
C ALA A 143 -11.15 -11.57 -5.51
N TRP A 144 -11.98 -10.60 -5.16
CA TRP A 144 -12.39 -10.25 -3.79
C TRP A 144 -13.71 -9.46 -3.79
N ASN A 145 -14.17 -9.07 -2.61
CA ASN A 145 -15.43 -8.34 -2.43
C ASN A 145 -15.43 -7.00 -3.20
N LEU A 146 -16.50 -6.74 -3.96
CA LEU A 146 -16.64 -5.55 -4.82
C LEU A 146 -16.48 -4.21 -4.09
N MET A 147 -16.73 -4.17 -2.78
CA MET A 147 -16.62 -2.95 -1.99
C MET A 147 -15.18 -2.45 -1.85
N SER A 148 -14.18 -3.31 -2.08
CA SER A 148 -12.75 -2.93 -2.07
C SER A 148 -12.19 -2.58 -3.44
N SER A 149 -12.98 -2.68 -4.51
CA SER A 149 -12.55 -2.40 -5.89
C SER A 149 -12.86 -0.97 -6.34
N ASN A 150 -12.23 -0.54 -7.43
CA ASN A 150 -12.48 0.73 -8.14
C ASN A 150 -12.23 2.02 -7.33
N TRP A 151 -11.50 1.94 -6.22
CA TRP A 151 -11.05 3.13 -5.50
C TRP A 151 -9.94 3.85 -6.27
N PRO A 152 -9.93 5.19 -6.32
CA PRO A 152 -8.92 5.95 -7.04
C PRO A 152 -7.56 5.86 -6.33
N ARG A 153 -6.48 6.15 -7.08
CA ARG A 153 -5.11 6.07 -6.55
C ARG A 153 -4.80 4.70 -5.97
N THR A 154 -5.26 3.67 -6.67
CA THR A 154 -5.01 2.27 -6.33
C THR A 154 -4.55 1.54 -7.59
N VAL A 155 -3.37 0.91 -7.53
CA VAL A 155 -2.89 -0.01 -8.56
C VAL A 155 -3.05 -1.44 -8.07
N THR A 156 -3.81 -2.24 -8.81
CA THR A 156 -3.98 -3.67 -8.53
C THR A 156 -2.93 -4.50 -9.26
N LEU A 157 -2.27 -5.41 -8.51
CA LEU A 157 -1.30 -6.36 -9.01
C LEU A 157 -1.75 -7.79 -8.70
N SER A 158 -2.16 -8.51 -9.75
CA SER A 158 -2.46 -9.93 -9.66
C SER A 158 -1.29 -10.77 -10.20
N VAL A 159 -0.69 -11.59 -9.34
CA VAL A 159 0.46 -12.44 -9.66
C VAL A 159 0.07 -13.89 -9.42
N ASN A 160 0.16 -14.75 -10.43
CA ASN A 160 -0.08 -16.17 -10.22
C ASN A 160 1.16 -16.84 -9.60
N SER A 161 1.17 -17.00 -8.27
CA SER A 161 2.29 -17.60 -7.53
C SER A 161 2.63 -19.01 -7.99
N MET A 162 1.65 -19.82 -8.39
CA MET A 162 1.88 -21.20 -8.85
C MET A 162 2.63 -21.22 -10.19
N VAL A 163 2.29 -20.32 -11.10
CA VAL A 163 3.02 -20.15 -12.36
C VAL A 163 4.44 -19.67 -12.07
N GLY A 164 4.61 -18.64 -11.23
CA GLY A 164 5.93 -18.13 -10.83
C GLY A 164 6.83 -19.21 -10.21
N TYR A 165 6.27 -20.04 -9.34
CA TYR A 165 6.97 -21.19 -8.74
C TYR A 165 7.42 -22.19 -9.80
N LYS A 166 6.52 -22.62 -10.69
CA LYS A 166 6.85 -23.59 -11.76
C LYS A 166 7.90 -23.05 -12.71
N SER A 167 7.80 -21.78 -13.11
CA SER A 167 8.79 -21.13 -13.97
C SER A 167 10.16 -21.05 -13.29
N SER A 168 10.21 -20.72 -12.00
CA SER A 168 11.45 -20.68 -11.22
C SER A 168 12.06 -22.08 -11.05
N LEU A 169 11.23 -23.09 -10.77
CA LEU A 169 11.66 -24.49 -10.69
C LEU A 169 12.21 -24.99 -12.04
N GLN A 170 11.54 -24.69 -13.15
CA GLN A 170 12.01 -25.06 -14.48
C GLN A 170 13.35 -24.41 -14.84
N ARG A 171 13.57 -23.13 -14.49
CA ARG A 171 14.86 -22.45 -14.69
C ARG A 171 15.96 -23.14 -13.87
N ALA A 172 15.70 -23.41 -12.59
CA ALA A 172 16.67 -24.10 -11.73
C ALA A 172 17.05 -25.50 -12.26
N MET A 173 16.06 -26.29 -12.72
CA MET A 173 16.31 -27.62 -13.30
C MET A 173 16.97 -27.56 -14.70
N GLY A 174 16.58 -26.59 -15.53
CA GLY A 174 17.13 -26.40 -16.87
C GLY A 174 18.60 -26.02 -16.86
N VAL A 175 19.02 -25.20 -15.90
CA VAL A 175 20.43 -24.87 -15.65
C VAL A 175 21.21 -26.11 -15.24
N ALA A 176 20.69 -26.92 -14.31
CA ALA A 176 21.32 -28.16 -13.87
C ALA A 176 21.56 -29.13 -15.04
N ASN A 177 20.62 -29.20 -16.00
CA ASN A 177 20.72 -30.08 -17.16
C ASN A 177 21.62 -29.55 -18.30
N GLN A 178 21.86 -28.23 -18.39
CA GLN A 178 22.65 -27.64 -19.48
C GLN A 178 24.12 -27.43 -19.14
N GLY A 179 24.56 -27.70 -17.91
CA GLY A 179 25.96 -27.50 -17.49
C GLY A 179 26.47 -26.06 -17.69
N ARG A 180 25.55 -25.10 -17.90
CA ARG A 180 25.88 -23.69 -18.13
C ARG A 180 26.24 -23.06 -16.80
N ALA A 181 27.43 -22.47 -16.73
CA ALA A 181 27.79 -21.58 -15.63
C ALA A 181 26.82 -20.38 -15.65
N LEU A 182 25.91 -20.33 -14.69
CA LEU A 182 25.19 -19.09 -14.38
C LEU A 182 26.21 -18.05 -13.92
N GLY A 183 25.92 -16.75 -14.09
CA GLY A 183 26.66 -15.73 -13.36
C GLY A 183 26.53 -15.98 -11.84
N GLU A 184 27.57 -15.67 -11.06
CA GLU A 184 27.64 -15.97 -9.61
C GLU A 184 26.40 -15.50 -8.81
N ALA A 185 25.72 -14.45 -9.27
CA ALA A 185 24.50 -13.92 -8.66
C ALA A 185 23.22 -14.73 -8.96
N GLU A 186 23.12 -15.34 -10.15
CA GLU A 186 21.99 -16.21 -10.54
C GLU A 186 22.14 -17.62 -9.94
N GLN A 187 23.38 -18.02 -9.66
CA GLN A 187 23.71 -19.36 -9.15
C GLN A 187 23.38 -19.56 -7.66
N LYS A 188 23.01 -18.48 -6.94
CA LYS A 188 22.81 -18.48 -5.48
C LYS A 188 21.36 -18.36 -5.01
N ARG A 189 20.41 -17.99 -5.87
CA ARG A 189 19.02 -17.79 -5.42
C ARG A 189 18.24 -19.09 -5.37
N THR A 190 17.55 -19.31 -4.26
CA THR A 190 16.54 -20.36 -4.15
C THR A 190 15.33 -20.03 -5.05
N ILE A 191 14.47 -21.02 -5.25
CA ILE A 191 13.21 -20.85 -6.01
C ILE A 191 12.35 -19.77 -5.35
N GLY A 192 12.23 -19.80 -4.01
CA GLY A 192 11.46 -18.82 -3.25
C GLY A 192 12.02 -17.40 -3.37
N GLU A 193 13.35 -17.23 -3.28
CA GLU A 193 13.99 -15.92 -3.47
C GLU A 193 13.77 -15.35 -4.88
N SER A 194 13.76 -16.22 -5.90
CA SER A 194 13.47 -15.80 -7.28
C SER A 194 12.03 -15.33 -7.44
N MET A 195 11.07 -16.03 -6.83
CA MET A 195 9.66 -15.62 -6.84
C MET A 195 9.46 -14.29 -6.12
N ILE A 196 10.03 -14.13 -4.92
CA ILE A 196 9.94 -12.90 -4.15
C ILE A 196 10.53 -11.73 -4.94
N ALA A 197 11.67 -11.91 -5.62
CA ALA A 197 12.26 -10.86 -6.44
C ALA A 197 11.36 -10.44 -7.62
N GLU A 198 10.71 -11.39 -8.29
CA GLU A 198 9.77 -11.11 -9.38
C GLU A 198 8.53 -10.35 -8.89
N VAL A 199 7.97 -10.76 -7.74
CA VAL A 199 6.83 -10.05 -7.12
C VAL A 199 7.25 -8.65 -6.68
N ALA A 200 8.40 -8.52 -6.03
CA ALA A 200 8.95 -7.25 -5.58
C ALA A 200 9.10 -6.25 -6.72
N GLN A 201 9.63 -6.68 -7.87
CA GLN A 201 9.74 -5.80 -9.04
C GLN A 201 8.37 -5.31 -9.52
N LYS A 202 7.36 -6.18 -9.55
CA LYS A 202 5.99 -5.77 -9.91
C LYS A 202 5.41 -4.76 -8.91
N VAL A 203 5.69 -4.93 -7.62
CA VAL A 203 5.29 -3.97 -6.59
C VAL A 203 5.99 -2.63 -6.78
N VAL A 204 7.28 -2.63 -7.07
CA VAL A 204 8.05 -1.40 -7.40
C VAL A 204 7.42 -0.69 -8.59
N ASP A 205 7.12 -1.41 -9.67
CA ASP A 205 6.46 -0.85 -10.86
C ASP A 205 5.05 -0.30 -10.52
N GLY A 206 4.32 -0.99 -9.64
CA GLY A 206 3.03 -0.54 -9.12
C GLY A 206 3.13 0.76 -8.32
N PHE A 207 4.13 0.86 -7.43
CA PHE A 207 4.41 2.08 -6.69
C PHE A 207 4.80 3.22 -7.63
N GLU A 208 5.72 3.00 -8.58
CA GLU A 208 6.12 4.00 -9.58
C GLU A 208 4.94 4.53 -10.41
N ARG A 209 3.90 3.72 -10.61
CA ARG A 209 2.65 4.14 -11.26
C ARG A 209 1.80 4.97 -10.31
N VAL A 210 1.50 4.46 -9.11
CA VAL A 210 0.54 5.09 -8.21
C VAL A 210 1.05 6.43 -7.65
N VAL A 211 2.37 6.59 -7.43
CA VAL A 211 2.92 7.87 -6.95
C VAL A 211 2.77 9.01 -7.95
N LYS A 212 2.55 8.70 -9.24
CA LYS A 212 2.32 9.68 -10.31
C LYS A 212 0.85 10.06 -10.42
N GLU A 213 -0.05 9.34 -9.76
CA GLU A 213 -1.47 9.66 -9.77
C GLU A 213 -1.75 10.90 -8.93
N LYS A 214 -2.49 11.83 -9.53
CA LYS A 214 -2.85 13.08 -8.87
C LYS A 214 -3.74 12.79 -7.64
N PRO A 215 -3.51 13.49 -6.52
CA PRO A 215 -4.40 13.46 -5.37
C PRO A 215 -5.84 13.77 -5.76
N ARG A 216 -6.77 13.07 -5.13
CA ARG A 216 -8.21 13.28 -5.29
C ARG A 216 -8.76 14.25 -4.26
N LEU A 217 -8.11 14.37 -3.10
CA LEU A 217 -8.54 15.24 -2.01
C LEU A 217 -8.29 16.72 -2.34
N PRO A 218 -9.36 17.55 -2.48
CA PRO A 218 -9.21 18.97 -2.80
C PRO A 218 -8.41 19.73 -1.73
N LYS A 219 -7.65 20.74 -2.17
CA LYS A 219 -6.71 21.50 -1.31
C LYS A 219 -7.37 22.06 -0.05
N GLU A 220 -8.56 22.60 -0.22
CA GLU A 220 -9.41 23.19 0.80
C GLU A 220 -9.93 22.18 1.83
N LEU A 221 -10.01 20.89 1.48
CA LEU A 221 -10.52 19.84 2.38
C LEU A 221 -9.40 19.08 3.12
N ARG A 222 -8.15 19.11 2.63
CA ARG A 222 -7.04 18.30 3.18
C ARG A 222 -6.89 18.45 4.68
N ARG A 223 -6.78 19.68 5.17
CA ARG A 223 -6.59 19.95 6.60
C ARG A 223 -7.78 19.45 7.41
N SER A 224 -9.01 19.73 6.99
CA SER A 224 -10.22 19.29 7.70
C SER A 224 -10.36 17.76 7.74
N VAL A 225 -10.02 17.07 6.64
CA VAL A 225 -10.02 15.60 6.60
C VAL A 225 -8.97 15.03 7.54
N TYR A 226 -7.75 15.55 7.53
CA TYR A 226 -6.70 15.08 8.44
C TYR A 226 -6.99 15.40 9.91
N GLN A 227 -7.62 16.54 10.20
CA GLN A 227 -8.15 16.81 11.54
C GLN A 227 -9.23 15.80 11.94
N TRP A 228 -10.13 15.44 11.02
CA TRP A 228 -11.13 14.40 11.30
C TRP A 228 -10.49 13.03 11.53
N LEU A 229 -9.48 12.66 10.75
CA LEU A 229 -8.73 11.41 10.92
C LEU A 229 -7.95 11.37 12.25
N ALA A 230 -7.62 12.52 12.85
CA ALA A 230 -7.04 12.59 14.19
C ALA A 230 -8.06 12.37 15.31
N LEU A 231 -9.34 12.65 15.06
CA LEU A 231 -10.41 12.58 16.06
C LEU A 231 -11.18 11.27 15.99
N MET A 232 -11.59 10.87 14.79
CA MET A 232 -12.51 9.77 14.53
C MET A 232 -12.10 8.44 15.17
N PRO A 233 -10.81 8.02 15.12
CA PRO A 233 -10.39 6.77 15.75
C PRO A 233 -10.49 6.79 17.28
N GLY A 234 -10.48 7.97 17.91
CA GLY A 234 -10.38 8.11 19.36
C GLY A 234 -9.03 7.62 19.89
N PHE A 235 -7.94 8.20 19.35
CA PHE A 235 -6.59 7.81 19.70
C PHE A 235 -6.28 8.03 21.18
N LYS A 236 -5.68 7.05 21.84
CA LYS A 236 -5.15 7.21 23.20
C LYS A 236 -3.85 8.02 23.16
N ASN A 237 -3.74 8.98 24.07
CA ASN A 237 -2.52 9.72 24.35
C ASN A 237 -1.88 9.14 25.62
N GLU A 238 -0.56 8.94 25.61
CA GLU A 238 0.18 8.31 26.72
C GLU A 238 0.05 9.10 28.04
N ASP A 239 -0.23 10.41 27.97
CA ASP A 239 -0.37 11.32 29.10
C ASP A 239 -1.82 11.55 29.55
N GLY A 240 -2.81 10.90 28.92
CA GLY A 240 -4.22 11.18 29.14
C GLY A 240 -4.67 12.56 28.64
N GLY A 241 -3.86 13.23 27.83
CA GLY A 241 -4.20 14.49 27.17
C GLY A 241 -5.37 14.32 26.21
N GLY A 242 -6.14 15.39 25.99
CA GLY A 242 -7.22 15.41 25.00
C GLY A 242 -6.71 15.36 23.56
N ASP A 243 -7.62 15.33 22.59
CA ASP A 243 -7.32 15.11 21.17
C ASP A 243 -6.42 16.18 20.50
N GLY A 244 -6.10 17.27 21.20
CA GLY A 244 -5.33 18.39 20.67
C GLY A 244 -3.97 18.00 20.08
N LEU A 245 -3.24 17.09 20.74
CA LEU A 245 -1.94 16.61 20.26
C LEU A 245 -2.07 15.85 18.92
N SER A 246 -3.06 14.96 18.82
CA SER A 246 -3.34 14.21 17.58
C SER A 246 -3.75 15.14 16.45
N VAL A 247 -4.60 16.14 16.74
CA VAL A 247 -5.06 17.12 15.75
C VAL A 247 -3.90 17.96 15.20
N GLU A 248 -2.98 18.41 16.06
CA GLU A 248 -1.79 19.15 15.64
C GLU A 248 -0.85 18.28 14.80
N ALA A 249 -0.58 17.05 15.26
CA ALA A 249 0.28 16.10 14.55
C ALA A 249 -0.24 15.79 13.15
N PHE A 250 -1.55 15.57 12.99
CA PHE A 250 -2.15 15.25 11.70
C PHE A 250 -2.30 16.48 10.79
N ALA A 251 -2.48 17.67 11.35
CA ALA A 251 -2.40 18.91 10.58
C ALA A 251 -1.00 19.07 9.96
N LYS A 252 0.06 18.84 10.75
CA LYS A 252 1.43 18.84 10.25
C LYS A 252 1.64 17.75 9.18
N LEU A 253 1.13 16.54 9.41
CA LEU A 253 1.21 15.44 8.46
C LEU A 253 0.56 15.78 7.10
N SER A 254 -0.60 16.44 7.12
CA SER A 254 -1.27 16.95 5.92
C SER A 254 -0.37 17.93 5.15
N ASP A 255 0.24 18.88 5.86
CA ASP A 255 1.12 19.90 5.27
C ASP A 255 2.40 19.28 4.67
N ASP A 256 3.00 18.31 5.37
CA ASP A 256 4.19 17.58 4.91
C ASP A 256 3.88 16.78 3.63
N LYS A 257 2.75 16.06 3.59
CA LYS A 257 2.31 15.30 2.41
C LYS A 257 1.98 16.20 1.23
N ALA A 258 1.34 17.35 1.47
CA ALA A 258 1.07 18.32 0.42
C ALA A 258 2.37 18.88 -0.18
N THR A 259 3.38 19.13 0.65
CA THR A 259 4.71 19.58 0.20
C THR A 259 5.43 18.52 -0.66
N LYS A 260 5.22 17.24 -0.36
CA LYS A 260 5.69 16.10 -1.18
C LYS A 260 4.85 15.84 -2.43
N GLY A 261 3.77 16.60 -2.66
CA GLY A 261 2.81 16.39 -3.75
C GLY A 261 2.00 15.09 -3.64
N LEU A 262 1.94 14.49 -2.45
CA LEU A 262 1.17 13.28 -2.16
C LEU A 262 -0.28 13.59 -1.82
N LEU A 263 -0.54 14.83 -1.37
CA LEU A 263 -1.86 15.41 -1.22
C LEU A 263 -2.01 16.62 -2.12
#